data_AF-A0A1J4XNV7-F1
#
_entry.id   AF-A0A1J4XNV7-F1
#
_cell.length_a   1.000
_cell.length_b   1.000
_cell.length_c   1.000
_cell.angle_alpha   90.00
_cell.angle_beta   90.00
_cell.angle_gamma   90.00
#
_symmetry.space_group_name_H-M   'P 1'
#
loop_
_entity.id
_entity.type
_entity.pdbx_description
1 polymer ?
#
loop_
_entity_poly.entity_id
_entity_poly.type
_entity_poly.pdbx_seq_one_letter_code
_entity_poly.pdbx_strand_id
1 'polypeptide(L)'
;MELIIDANILLSALISTNGKTCDLIFNDRLKLFAPDFLLDELEKHKEEILSKSTLSESEFELFLSLISSRIEFFSYSEFRRFISISKDISPDPNDTEYFALALRLNCGIWSNDKKLKEQDQVKVYSTSELIKIV
;
A
#
# COMPACT_ATOMS: atom_id res chain seq x y z
N MET A 1 -11.64 1.76 -9.42
CA MET A 1 -10.70 2.82 -9.00
C MET A 1 -9.35 2.18 -8.81
N GLU A 2 -8.31 2.81 -9.34
CA GLU A 2 -6.93 2.31 -9.35
C GLU A 2 -6.12 3.03 -8.27
N LEU A 3 -5.40 2.27 -7.44
CA LEU A 3 -4.65 2.82 -6.31
C LEU A 3 -3.32 2.10 -6.10
N ILE A 4 -2.28 2.85 -5.75
CA ILE A 4 -1.06 2.31 -5.14
C ILE A 4 -1.35 2.08 -3.66
N ILE A 5 -1.11 0.88 -3.16
CA ILE A 5 -1.29 0.55 -1.75
C ILE A 5 0.02 0.69 -0.98
N ASP A 6 -0.02 1.44 0.12
CA ASP A 6 1.12 1.64 1.04
C ASP A 6 1.28 0.44 2.00
N ALA A 7 2.51 0.13 2.39
CA ALA A 7 2.85 -0.85 3.42
C ALA A 7 2.05 -0.69 4.70
N ASN A 8 1.86 0.53 5.18
CA ASN A 8 1.10 0.78 6.41
C ASN A 8 -0.35 0.27 6.34
N ILE A 9 -0.93 0.24 5.14
CA ILE A 9 -2.26 -0.32 4.90
C ILE A 9 -2.22 -1.85 5.01
N LEU A 10 -1.25 -2.51 4.39
CA LEU A 10 -1.09 -3.97 4.49
C LEU A 10 -0.78 -4.40 5.93
N LEU A 11 0.14 -3.70 6.60
CA LEU A 11 0.43 -3.93 8.02
C LEU A 11 -0.83 -3.83 8.87
N SER A 12 -1.65 -2.81 8.66
CA SER A 12 -2.92 -2.64 9.37
C SER A 12 -3.90 -3.79 9.10
N ALA A 13 -3.95 -4.29 7.87
CA ALA A 13 -4.79 -5.43 7.48
C ALA A 13 -4.33 -6.74 8.12
N LEU A 14 -3.01 -6.97 8.18
CA LEU A 14 -2.40 -8.16 8.77
C LEU A 14 -2.51 -8.17 10.29
N ILE A 15 -2.44 -7.01 10.94
CA ILE A 15 -2.62 -6.88 12.40
C ILE A 15 -4.10 -7.09 12.78
N SER A 16 -5.04 -6.54 12.00
CA SER A 16 -6.48 -6.63 12.26
C SER A 16 -7.24 -7.13 11.04
N THR A 17 -7.37 -8.45 10.95
CA THR A 17 -7.96 -9.14 9.79
C THR A 17 -9.46 -8.88 9.61
N ASN A 18 -10.17 -8.50 10.68
CA ASN A 18 -11.60 -8.13 10.66
C ASN A 18 -11.81 -6.61 10.63
N GLY A 19 -11.07 -5.91 9.77
CA GLY A 19 -11.11 -4.47 9.64
C GLY A 19 -11.65 -3.97 8.30
N LYS A 20 -12.15 -2.74 8.29
CA LYS A 20 -12.54 -2.00 7.07
C LYS A 20 -11.44 -1.95 6.00
N THR A 21 -10.18 -2.06 6.40
CA THR A 21 -9.04 -2.15 5.48
C THR A 21 -9.10 -3.45 4.67
N CYS A 22 -9.36 -4.59 5.30
CA CYS A 22 -9.52 -5.86 4.59
C CYS A 22 -10.72 -5.81 3.64
N ASP A 23 -11.86 -5.27 4.09
CA ASP A 23 -13.05 -5.12 3.24
C ASP A 23 -12.77 -4.32 1.97
N LEU A 24 -11.93 -3.28 2.07
CA LEU A 24 -11.50 -2.50 0.92
C LEU A 24 -10.50 -3.26 0.03
N ILE A 25 -9.52 -3.96 0.60
CA ILE A 25 -8.53 -4.75 -0.18
C ILE A 25 -9.24 -5.76 -1.09
N PHE A 26 -10.28 -6.40 -0.59
CA PHE A 26 -11.07 -7.38 -1.33
C PHE A 26 -12.26 -6.77 -2.10
N ASN A 27 -12.41 -5.45 -2.12
CA ASN A 27 -13.48 -4.79 -2.88
C ASN A 27 -13.16 -4.79 -4.38
N ASP A 28 -13.99 -5.41 -5.20
CA ASP A 28 -13.77 -5.51 -6.65
C ASP A 28 -13.82 -4.15 -7.39
N ARG A 29 -14.29 -3.10 -6.74
CA ARG A 29 -14.22 -1.73 -7.30
C ARG A 29 -12.84 -1.12 -7.14
N LEU A 30 -11.93 -1.73 -6.38
CA LEU A 30 -10.55 -1.30 -6.24
C LEU A 30 -9.64 -2.25 -7.02
N LYS A 31 -8.78 -1.67 -7.86
CA LYS A 31 -7.64 -2.34 -8.45
C LYS A 31 -6.38 -1.80 -7.78
N LEU A 32 -5.62 -2.69 -7.15
CA LEU A 32 -4.51 -2.34 -6.27
C LEU A 32 -3.19 -2.65 -6.92
N PHE A 33 -2.24 -1.76 -6.72
CA PHE A 33 -0.88 -1.87 -7.24
C PHE A 33 0.13 -1.60 -6.13
N ALA A 34 1.31 -2.20 -6.23
CA ALA A 34 2.40 -1.88 -5.33
C ALA A 34 3.77 -2.08 -6.00
N PRO A 35 4.81 -1.37 -5.55
CA PRO A 35 6.18 -1.74 -5.84
C PRO A 35 6.56 -3.09 -5.22
N ASP A 36 7.45 -3.86 -5.84
CA ASP A 36 7.93 -5.16 -5.32
C ASP A 36 8.54 -5.06 -3.91
N PHE A 37 9.21 -3.94 -3.58
CA PHE A 37 9.86 -3.77 -2.27
C PHE A 37 8.86 -3.80 -1.10
N LEU A 38 7.56 -3.61 -1.35
CA LEU A 38 6.51 -3.71 -0.34
C LEU A 38 6.57 -5.08 0.37
N LEU A 39 6.83 -6.16 -0.37
CA LEU A 39 6.95 -7.50 0.22
C LEU A 39 8.20 -7.62 1.09
N ASP A 40 9.32 -7.01 0.69
CA ASP A 40 10.54 -6.96 1.49
C ASP A 40 10.34 -6.19 2.80
N GLU A 41 9.53 -5.13 2.77
CA GLU A 41 9.17 -4.35 3.96
C GLU A 41 8.31 -5.18 4.92
N LEU A 42 7.31 -5.90 4.40
CA LEU A 42 6.47 -6.78 5.22
C LEU A 42 7.27 -7.88 5.90
N GLU A 43 8.22 -8.51 5.19
CA GLU A 43 9.07 -9.54 5.77
C GLU A 43 9.94 -8.99 6.91
N LYS A 44 10.51 -7.78 6.74
CA LYS A 44 11.29 -7.12 7.81
C LYS A 44 10.46 -6.84 9.06
N HIS A 45 9.17 -6.54 8.89
CA HIS A 45 8.26 -6.26 10.00
C HIS A 45 7.46 -7.49 10.46
N LYS A 46 7.70 -8.69 9.90
CA LYS A 46 6.93 -9.91 10.18
C LYS A 46 6.81 -10.22 11.67
N GLU A 47 7.93 -10.21 12.41
CA GLU A 47 7.93 -10.50 13.86
C GLU A 47 7.09 -9.48 14.64
N GLU A 48 7.20 -8.20 14.27
CA GLU A 48 6.43 -7.12 14.88
C GLU A 48 4.93 -7.29 14.62
N ILE A 49 4.55 -7.63 13.38
CA ILE A 49 3.16 -7.88 13.00
C ILE A 49 2.60 -9.06 13.77
N LEU A 50 3.32 -10.18 13.80
CA LEU A 50 2.91 -11.38 14.54
C LEU A 50 2.70 -11.07 16.03
N SER A 51 3.58 -10.28 16.64
CA SER A 51 3.46 -9.89 18.05
C SER A 51 2.23 -9.01 18.36
N LYS A 52 1.73 -8.27 17.35
CA LYS A 52 0.58 -7.37 17.46
C LYS A 52 -0.72 -7.98 16.96
N SER A 53 -0.63 -9.03 16.15
CA SER A 53 -1.78 -9.75 15.59
C SER A 53 -2.20 -10.92 16.48
N THR A 54 -3.37 -11.49 16.19
CA THR A 54 -3.80 -12.77 16.79
C THR A 54 -3.48 -13.97 15.90
N LEU A 55 -2.70 -13.77 14.82
CA LEU A 55 -2.41 -14.80 13.83
C LEU A 55 -1.24 -15.66 14.28
N SER A 56 -1.36 -16.97 14.05
CA SER A 56 -0.20 -17.85 13.97
C SER A 56 0.65 -17.51 12.74
N GLU A 57 1.91 -17.93 12.73
CA GLU A 57 2.80 -17.75 11.58
C GLU A 57 2.19 -18.34 10.29
N SER A 58 1.60 -19.54 10.36
CA SER A 58 0.93 -20.15 9.21
C SER A 58 -0.28 -19.37 8.71
N GLU A 59 -1.04 -18.74 9.62
CA GLU A 59 -2.19 -17.91 9.23
C GLU A 59 -1.74 -16.59 8.62
N PHE A 60 -0.66 -16.01 9.14
CA PHE A 60 -0.02 -14.84 8.56
C PHE A 60 0.43 -15.10 7.12
N GLU A 61 1.17 -16.18 6.86
CA GLU A 61 1.63 -16.54 5.50
C GLU A 61 0.46 -16.76 4.54
N LEU A 62 -0.58 -17.48 5.00
CA LEU A 62 -1.79 -17.70 4.20
C LEU A 62 -2.49 -16.37 3.88
N PHE A 63 -2.66 -15.50 4.87
CA PHE A 63 -3.37 -14.25 4.70
C PHE A 63 -2.58 -13.25 3.85
N LEU A 64 -1.25 -13.19 4.03
CA LEU A 64 -0.35 -12.43 3.18
C LEU A 64 -0.45 -12.89 1.72
N SER A 65 -0.44 -14.20 1.47
CA SER A 65 -0.64 -14.76 0.13
C SER A 65 -1.99 -14.34 -0.49
N LEU A 66 -3.07 -14.36 0.30
CA LEU A 66 -4.39 -13.90 -0.15
C LEU A 66 -4.41 -12.41 -0.49
N ILE A 67 -3.85 -11.55 0.36
CA ILE A 67 -3.76 -10.10 0.10
C ILE A 67 -2.90 -9.85 -1.14
N SER A 68 -1.73 -10.48 -1.23
CA SER A 68 -0.82 -10.33 -2.37
C SER A 68 -1.48 -10.75 -3.69
N SER A 69 -2.38 -11.74 -3.68
CA SER A 69 -3.15 -12.12 -4.88
C SER A 69 -4.11 -11.04 -5.40
N ARG A 70 -4.42 -10.02 -4.58
CA ARG A 70 -5.26 -8.87 -4.94
C ARG A 70 -4.46 -7.66 -5.43
N ILE A 71 -3.14 -7.73 -5.37
CA ILE A 71 -2.25 -6.61 -5.68
C ILE A 71 -1.41 -6.99 -6.90
N GLU A 72 -1.40 -6.12 -7.90
CA GLU A 72 -0.50 -6.24 -9.05
C GLU A 72 0.81 -5.53 -8.72
N PHE A 73 1.90 -6.30 -8.62
CA PHE A 73 3.21 -5.80 -8.22
C PHE A 73 4.05 -5.35 -9.42
N PHE A 74 4.86 -4.31 -9.22
CA PHE A 74 5.73 -3.71 -10.22
C PHE A 74 7.17 -3.67 -9.73
N SER A 75 8.09 -4.06 -10.60
CA SER A 75 9.52 -3.96 -10.33
C SER A 75 10.01 -2.53 -10.42
N TYR A 76 11.04 -2.19 -9.64
CA TYR A 76 11.68 -0.87 -9.68
C TYR A 76 12.00 -0.40 -11.11
N SER A 77 12.42 -1.34 -11.95
CA SER A 77 12.81 -1.05 -13.33
C SER A 77 11.68 -0.44 -14.18
N GLU A 78 10.42 -0.72 -13.87
CA GLU A 78 9.25 -0.30 -14.64
C GLU A 78 8.85 1.15 -14.39
N PHE A 79 9.13 1.66 -13.18
CA PHE A 79 8.81 3.03 -12.79
C PHE A 79 10.05 3.89 -12.46
N ARG A 80 11.28 3.34 -12.56
CA ARG A 80 12.54 4.07 -12.25
C ARG A 80 12.67 5.45 -12.89
N ARG A 81 12.05 5.67 -14.07
CA ARG A 81 12.09 6.96 -14.79
C ARG A 81 11.38 8.08 -14.02
N PHE A 82 10.45 7.73 -13.12
CA PHE A 82 9.69 8.66 -12.31
C PHE A 82 10.31 8.90 -10.93
N ILE A 83 11.37 8.18 -10.56
CA ILE A 83 12.01 8.32 -9.24
C ILE A 83 12.61 9.71 -9.03
N SER A 84 13.20 10.30 -10.07
CA SER A 84 13.83 11.61 -9.92
C SER A 84 12.79 12.68 -9.58
N ILE A 85 11.63 12.65 -10.26
CA ILE A 85 10.56 13.64 -10.02
C ILE A 85 9.79 13.31 -8.74
N SER A 86 9.63 12.03 -8.38
CA SER A 86 8.92 11.66 -7.16
C SER A 86 9.64 12.07 -5.89
N LYS A 87 10.98 12.22 -5.91
CA LYS A 87 11.75 12.78 -4.78
C LYS A 87 11.38 14.23 -4.44
N ASP A 88 11.00 15.01 -5.43
CA ASP A 88 10.61 16.41 -5.23
C ASP A 88 9.14 16.54 -4.78
N ILE A 89 8.33 15.52 -5.08
CA ILE A 89 6.90 15.48 -4.77
C ILE A 89 6.64 14.83 -3.42
N SER A 90 7.32 13.71 -3.14
CA SER A 90 7.05 12.90 -1.95
C SER A 90 7.46 13.66 -0.69
N PRO A 91 6.52 13.93 0.25
CA PRO A 91 6.84 14.55 1.53
C PRO A 91 7.72 13.65 2.41
N ASP A 92 7.74 12.34 2.14
CA ASP A 92 8.59 11.37 2.81
C ASP A 92 9.56 10.70 1.82
N PRO A 93 10.89 10.73 2.07
CA PRO A 93 11.86 10.04 1.24
C PRO A 93 11.61 8.52 1.11
N ASN A 94 11.05 7.88 2.14
CA ASN A 94 10.78 6.44 2.12
C ASN A 94 9.62 6.08 1.18
N ASP A 95 8.70 7.02 0.94
CA ASP A 95 7.53 6.80 0.08
C ASP A 95 7.77 7.16 -1.39
N THR A 96 8.99 7.57 -1.74
CA THR A 96 9.40 7.99 -3.09
C THR A 96 8.98 7.01 -4.19
N GLU A 97 9.06 5.70 -3.91
CA GLU A 97 8.72 4.66 -4.87
C GLU A 97 7.21 4.50 -5.08
N TYR A 98 6.39 4.66 -4.02
CA TYR A 98 4.93 4.70 -4.15
C TYR A 98 4.49 5.87 -5.03
N PHE A 99 5.09 7.05 -4.85
CA PHE A 99 4.85 8.21 -5.70
C PHE A 99 5.31 7.99 -7.14
N ALA A 100 6.49 7.41 -7.35
CA ALA A 100 6.98 7.12 -8.69
C ALA A 100 6.04 6.17 -9.46
N LEU A 101 5.54 5.13 -8.79
CA LEU A 101 4.58 4.20 -9.39
C LEU A 101 3.22 4.87 -9.64
N ALA A 102 2.73 5.69 -8.70
CA ALA A 102 1.50 6.46 -8.86
C ALA A 102 1.55 7.40 -10.08
N LEU A 103 2.69 8.08 -10.30
CA LEU A 103 2.92 8.91 -11.48
C LEU A 103 2.98 8.08 -12.76
N ARG A 104 3.65 6.92 -12.71
CA ARG A 104 3.77 6.01 -13.86
C ARG A 104 2.42 5.50 -14.34
N LEU A 105 1.53 5.16 -13.39
CA LEU A 105 0.20 4.59 -13.65
C LEU A 105 -0.90 5.66 -13.69
N ASN A 106 -0.58 6.91 -13.35
CA ASN A 106 -1.52 8.03 -13.25
C ASN A 106 -2.72 7.70 -12.33
N CYS A 107 -2.44 7.18 -11.14
CA CYS A 107 -3.45 6.78 -10.16
C CYS A 107 -3.16 7.35 -8.76
N GLY A 108 -4.09 7.15 -7.82
CA GLY A 108 -3.94 7.65 -6.46
C GLY A 108 -3.13 6.73 -5.56
N ILE A 109 -2.74 7.22 -4.39
CA ILE A 109 -2.14 6.41 -3.32
C ILE A 109 -3.20 6.17 -2.24
N TRP A 110 -3.29 4.95 -1.73
CA TRP A 110 -4.01 4.64 -0.51
C TRP A 110 -3.05 4.59 0.66
N SER A 111 -3.12 5.60 1.53
CA SER A 111 -2.37 5.65 2.78
C SER A 111 -3.16 6.39 3.86
N ASN A 112 -2.97 5.98 5.11
CA ASN A 112 -3.49 6.70 6.27
C ASN A 112 -2.48 7.72 6.84
N ASP A 113 -1.27 7.78 6.30
CA ASP A 113 -0.32 8.83 6.66
C ASP A 113 -0.80 10.18 6.09
N LYS A 114 -1.04 11.11 7.01
CA LYS A 114 -1.49 12.46 6.67
C LYS A 114 -0.39 13.29 6.01
N LYS A 115 0.87 12.97 6.28
CA LYS A 115 2.02 13.68 5.71
C LYS A 115 2.04 13.57 4.19
N LEU A 116 1.63 12.43 3.63
CA LEU A 116 1.58 12.23 2.16
C LEU A 116 0.56 13.15 1.45
N LYS A 117 -0.35 13.77 2.20
CA LYS A 117 -1.29 14.78 1.69
C LYS A 117 -0.74 16.20 1.66
N GLU A 118 0.51 16.42 2.08
CA GLU A 118 1.15 17.74 2.08
C GLU A 118 1.58 18.20 0.66
N GLN A 119 1.43 17.33 -0.34
CA GLN A 119 1.64 17.62 -1.76
C GLN A 119 0.33 17.54 -2.55
N ASP A 120 0.30 18.10 -3.77
CA ASP A 120 -0.90 18.23 -4.61
C ASP A 120 -0.85 17.50 -5.97
N GLN A 121 0.27 16.84 -6.29
CA GLN A 121 0.52 16.18 -7.57
C GLN A 121 -0.11 14.79 -7.67
N VAL A 122 -0.13 14.05 -6.57
CA VAL A 122 -0.70 12.70 -6.49
C VAL A 122 -1.81 12.68 -5.46
N LYS A 123 -2.99 12.20 -5.84
CA LYS A 123 -4.13 12.14 -4.92
C LYS A 123 -3.94 11.03 -3.90
N VAL A 124 -3.97 11.37 -2.62
CA VAL A 124 -3.85 10.40 -1.51
C VAL A 124 -5.22 10.22 -0.84
N TYR A 125 -5.63 8.97 -0.69
CA TYR A 125 -6.87 8.57 -0.03
C TYR A 125 -6.57 7.83 1.26
N SER A 126 -7.23 8.24 2.35
CA SER A 126 -7.29 7.46 3.58
C SER A 126 -8.35 6.37 3.49
N THR A 127 -8.23 5.33 4.32
CA THR A 127 -9.24 4.28 4.46
C THR A 127 -10.64 4.88 4.71
N SER A 128 -10.73 5.93 5.52
CA SER A 128 -12.01 6.59 5.85
C SER A 128 -12.64 7.33 4.66
N GLU A 129 -11.84 7.84 3.74
CA GLU A 129 -12.34 8.46 2.51
C GLU A 129 -12.76 7.41 1.50
N LEU A 130 -11.96 6.35 1.33
CA LEU A 130 -12.28 5.24 0.43
C LEU A 130 -13.65 4.64 0.75
N ILE A 131 -13.94 4.32 2.01
CA ILE A 131 -15.24 3.77 2.44
C ILE A 131 -16.44 4.61 1.98
N LYS A 132 -16.28 5.93 1.82
CA LYS A 132 -17.38 6.81 1.41
C LYS A 132 -17.61 6.86 -0.09
N ILE A 133 -16.61 6.46 -0.88
CA ILE A 133 -16.60 6.64 -2.34
C ILE A 133 -16.56 5.32 -3.12
N VAL A 134 -16.12 4.23 -2.47
CA VAL A 134 -16.47 2.88 -2.90
C VAL A 134 -17.72 2.46 -2.17
#